data_AF-A0A6A7BRX3-F1
#
_entry.id   AF-A0A6A7BRX3-F1
#
_cell.length_a   1.000
_cell.length_b   1.000
_cell.length_c   1.000
_cell.angle_alpha   90.00
_cell.angle_beta   90.00
_cell.angle_gamma   90.00
#
_symmetry.space_group_name_H-M   'P 1'
#
loop_
_entity.id
_entity.type
_entity.pdbx_description
1 polymer ?
#
loop_
_entity_poly.entity_id
_entity_poly.type
_entity_poly.pdbx_seq_one_letter_code
_entity_poly.pdbx_strand_id
1 'polypeptide(L)'
;MAATEPHDQTTVFVQLDEYPWQDDAEFQSGLRSILGSANNHDAAQIEKLTLRAKCFYHARKNGVPVDHEAYKQWVEDGRPNTTEKDDRRSFAEICDMVVCGRPVPGIKEIPDTVLVGKASESRAEKRRKPWEKTQPVT
;
A
#
# COMPACT_ATOMS: atom_id res chain seq x y z
N MET A 1 4.16 -28.08 -9.94
CA MET A 1 3.06 -27.20 -9.48
C MET A 1 3.69 -26.15 -8.59
N ALA A 2 3.98 -24.95 -9.13
CA ALA A 2 4.66 -23.90 -8.39
C ALA A 2 3.62 -22.93 -7.82
N ALA A 3 3.25 -23.14 -6.55
CA ALA A 3 2.45 -22.19 -5.80
C ALA A 3 3.34 -20.98 -5.49
N THR A 4 3.17 -19.91 -6.26
CA THR A 4 3.83 -18.63 -5.98
C THR A 4 3.12 -17.99 -4.79
N GLU A 5 3.88 -17.61 -3.77
CA GLU A 5 3.33 -17.03 -2.54
C GLU A 5 2.59 -15.71 -2.83
N PRO A 6 1.47 -15.43 -2.16
CA PRO A 6 0.61 -14.28 -2.44
C PRO A 6 1.31 -12.91 -2.21
N HIS A 7 2.38 -12.87 -1.42
CA HIS A 7 3.16 -11.66 -1.18
C HIS A 7 4.01 -11.23 -2.37
N ASP A 8 4.52 -12.19 -3.15
CA ASP A 8 5.34 -11.91 -4.33
C ASP A 8 4.47 -11.33 -5.47
N GLN A 9 3.26 -11.88 -5.62
CA GLN A 9 2.25 -11.39 -6.56
C GLN A 9 1.87 -9.94 -6.29
N THR A 10 1.70 -9.56 -5.02
CA THR A 10 1.38 -8.18 -4.63
C THR A 10 2.48 -7.19 -5.02
N THR A 11 3.75 -7.55 -4.79
CA THR A 11 4.91 -6.72 -5.16
C THR A 11 4.98 -6.53 -6.68
N VAL A 12 4.74 -7.63 -7.42
CA VAL A 12 4.66 -7.63 -8.88
C VAL A 12 3.52 -6.73 -9.38
N PHE A 13 2.36 -6.72 -8.73
CA PHE A 13 1.23 -5.85 -9.10
C PHE A 13 1.54 -4.37 -8.90
N VAL A 14 2.26 -4.00 -7.84
CA VAL A 14 2.71 -2.62 -7.61
C VAL A 14 3.70 -2.20 -8.69
N GLN A 15 4.70 -3.03 -8.98
CA GLN A 15 5.68 -2.78 -10.03
C GLN A 15 5.04 -2.67 -11.42
N LEU A 16 4.00 -3.47 -11.69
CA LEU A 16 3.22 -3.40 -12.93
C LEU A 16 2.59 -2.02 -13.12
N ASP A 17 2.10 -1.38 -12.06
CA ASP A 17 1.43 -0.09 -12.13
C ASP A 17 2.41 1.09 -12.22
N GLU A 18 3.54 0.98 -11.53
CA GLU A 18 4.61 2.00 -11.51
C GLU A 18 5.43 2.01 -12.82
N TYR A 19 5.31 0.96 -13.64
CA TYR A 19 6.06 0.82 -14.88
C TYR A 19 5.62 1.82 -15.97
N PRO A 20 6.55 2.52 -16.65
CA PRO A 20 6.24 3.50 -17.69
C PRO A 20 5.87 2.83 -19.03
N TRP A 21 4.67 2.23 -19.10
CA TRP A 21 4.18 1.52 -20.30
C TRP A 21 4.14 2.35 -21.59
N GLN A 22 4.13 3.68 -21.49
CA GLN A 22 4.07 4.58 -22.64
C GLN A 22 5.44 4.84 -23.27
N ASP A 23 6.53 4.67 -22.51
CA ASP A 23 7.90 4.88 -22.98
C ASP A 23 8.47 3.60 -23.65
N ASP A 24 7.93 2.44 -23.27
CA ASP A 24 8.37 1.13 -23.75
C ASP A 24 7.94 0.85 -25.20
N ALA A 25 8.85 1.08 -26.15
CA ALA A 25 8.59 0.91 -27.58
C ALA A 25 8.32 -0.54 -27.99
N GLU A 26 8.93 -1.53 -27.32
CA GLU A 26 8.74 -2.95 -27.62
C GLU A 26 7.33 -3.40 -27.24
N PHE A 27 6.87 -3.00 -26.05
CA PHE A 27 5.52 -3.24 -25.58
C PHE A 27 4.48 -2.57 -26.48
N GLN A 28 4.67 -1.29 -26.82
CA GLN A 28 3.75 -0.54 -27.69
C GLN A 28 3.67 -1.13 -29.09
N SER A 29 4.79 -1.56 -29.67
CA SER A 29 4.83 -2.24 -30.97
C SER A 29 4.02 -3.55 -30.93
N GLY A 30 4.24 -4.38 -29.89
CA GLY A 30 3.48 -5.61 -29.70
C GLY A 30 1.98 -5.37 -29.48
N LEU A 31 1.63 -4.36 -28.67
CA LEU A 31 0.25 -3.97 -28.40
C LEU A 31 -0.45 -3.49 -29.67
N ARG A 32 0.21 -2.66 -30.49
CA ARG A 32 -0.31 -2.20 -31.77
C ARG A 32 -0.50 -3.34 -32.77
N SER A 33 0.36 -4.35 -32.77
CA SER A 33 0.15 -5.56 -33.57
C SER A 33 -1.10 -6.34 -33.14
N ILE A 34 -1.32 -6.47 -31.82
CA ILE A 34 -2.50 -7.17 -31.27
C ILE A 34 -3.78 -6.38 -31.53
N LEU A 35 -3.76 -5.05 -31.32
CA LEU A 35 -4.92 -4.17 -31.52
C LEU A 35 -5.20 -3.91 -32.99
N GLY A 36 -4.17 -3.79 -33.83
CA GLY A 36 -4.28 -3.51 -35.26
C GLY A 36 -4.84 -4.68 -36.07
N SER A 37 -4.76 -5.91 -35.54
CA SER A 37 -5.31 -7.09 -36.20
C SER A 37 -6.83 -7.21 -36.07
N ALA A 38 -7.48 -6.36 -35.26
CA ALA A 38 -8.90 -6.42 -34.98
C ALA A 38 -9.50 -5.01 -34.90
N ASN A 39 -9.76 -4.46 -36.10
CA ASN A 39 -10.28 -3.12 -36.37
C ASN A 39 -11.68 -2.80 -35.79
N ASN A 40 -12.20 -3.65 -34.88
CA ASN A 40 -13.56 -3.65 -34.36
C ASN A 40 -13.60 -3.89 -32.83
N HIS A 41 -12.50 -3.65 -32.12
CA HIS A 41 -12.52 -3.73 -30.67
C HIS A 41 -13.21 -2.51 -30.07
N ASP A 42 -14.27 -2.79 -29.32
CA ASP A 42 -14.89 -1.83 -28.42
C ASP A 42 -13.89 -1.30 -27.38
N ALA A 43 -14.11 -0.09 -26.85
CA ALA A 43 -13.19 0.53 -25.89
C ALA A 43 -12.89 -0.39 -24.70
N ALA A 44 -13.91 -1.06 -24.17
CA ALA A 44 -13.79 -2.02 -23.08
C ALA A 44 -12.95 -3.27 -23.45
N GLN A 45 -12.91 -3.66 -24.73
CA GLN A 45 -12.07 -4.78 -25.18
C GLN A 45 -10.62 -4.36 -25.33
N ILE A 46 -10.38 -3.13 -25.80
CA ILE A 46 -9.04 -2.53 -25.88
C ILE A 46 -8.42 -2.48 -24.48
N GLU A 47 -9.19 -2.06 -23.48
CA GLU A 47 -8.72 -2.04 -22.08
C GLU A 47 -8.37 -3.44 -21.56
N LYS A 48 -9.23 -4.43 -21.79
CA LYS A 48 -8.99 -5.83 -21.37
C LYS A 48 -7.76 -6.43 -22.06
N LEU A 49 -7.60 -6.22 -23.36
CA LEU A 49 -6.45 -6.69 -24.12
C LEU A 49 -5.17 -6.01 -23.67
N THR A 50 -5.24 -4.71 -23.41
CA THR A 50 -4.11 -3.93 -22.88
C THR A 50 -3.70 -4.44 -21.51
N LEU A 51 -4.65 -4.64 -20.60
CA LEU A 51 -4.38 -5.19 -19.27
C LEU A 51 -3.75 -6.59 -19.35
N ARG A 52 -4.31 -7.46 -20.21
CA ARG A 52 -3.78 -8.81 -20.42
C ARG A 52 -2.36 -8.77 -20.99
N ALA A 53 -2.09 -7.88 -21.95
CA ALA A 53 -0.77 -7.70 -22.53
C ALA A 53 0.24 -7.21 -21.49
N LYS A 54 -0.13 -6.27 -20.61
CA LYS A 54 0.70 -5.81 -19.49
C LYS A 54 1.07 -6.97 -18.56
N CYS A 55 0.07 -7.74 -18.12
CA CYS A 55 0.29 -8.90 -17.26
C CYS A 55 1.22 -9.92 -17.93
N PHE A 56 0.99 -10.21 -19.21
CA PHE A 56 1.81 -11.16 -19.97
C PHE A 56 3.27 -10.68 -20.15
N TYR A 57 3.48 -9.40 -20.44
CA TYR A 57 4.82 -8.82 -20.58
C TYR A 57 5.59 -8.92 -19.26
N HIS A 58 4.94 -8.59 -18.14
CA HIS A 58 5.54 -8.67 -16.82
C HIS A 58 5.81 -10.13 -16.40
N ALA A 59 4.89 -11.05 -16.73
CA ALA A 59 5.09 -12.48 -16.50
C ALA A 59 6.29 -13.03 -17.28
N ARG A 60 6.46 -12.58 -18.52
CA ARG A 60 7.62 -12.93 -19.35
C ARG A 60 8.92 -12.36 -18.79
N LYS A 61 8.89 -11.12 -18.27
CA LYS A 61 10.09 -10.42 -17.77
C LYS A 61 10.60 -11.01 -16.45
N ASN A 62 9.69 -11.41 -15.57
CA ASN A 62 10.05 -11.92 -14.24
C ASN A 62 10.02 -13.46 -14.14
N GLY A 63 9.51 -14.15 -15.16
CA GLY A 63 9.36 -15.60 -15.15
C GLY A 63 8.29 -16.12 -14.18
N VAL A 64 7.48 -15.22 -13.61
CA VAL A 64 6.40 -15.53 -12.65
C VAL A 64 5.05 -15.38 -13.36
N PRO A 65 4.14 -16.36 -13.26
CA PRO A 65 2.81 -16.23 -13.85
C PRO A 65 2.01 -15.13 -13.15
N VAL A 66 1.84 -13.99 -13.82
CA VAL A 66 0.99 -12.89 -13.37
C VAL A 66 -0.42 -13.13 -13.87
N ASP A 67 -1.33 -13.45 -12.95
CA ASP A 67 -2.73 -13.71 -13.27
C ASP A 67 -3.54 -12.40 -13.35
N HIS A 68 -4.32 -12.27 -14.43
CA HIS A 68 -5.15 -11.10 -14.69
C HIS A 68 -6.36 -10.95 -13.75
N GLU A 69 -6.96 -12.06 -13.32
CA GLU A 69 -8.07 -12.05 -12.36
C GLU A 69 -7.56 -11.71 -10.97
N ALA A 70 -6.38 -12.22 -10.60
CA ALA A 70 -5.73 -11.88 -9.34
C ALA A 70 -5.39 -10.39 -9.23
N TYR A 71 -4.85 -9.77 -10.29
CA TYR A 71 -4.61 -8.32 -10.32
C TYR A 71 -5.92 -7.53 -10.17
N LYS A 72 -6.97 -7.96 -10.86
CA LYS A 72 -8.28 -7.30 -10.78
C LYS A 72 -8.88 -7.39 -9.38
N GLN A 73 -8.84 -8.58 -8.76
CA GLN A 73 -9.26 -8.79 -7.39
C GLN A 73 -8.44 -7.93 -6.43
N TRP A 74 -7.12 -7.83 -6.62
CA TRP A 74 -6.24 -6.96 -5.82
C TRP A 74 -6.58 -5.46 -5.96
N VAL A 75 -7.04 -5.02 -7.13
CA VAL A 75 -7.55 -3.66 -7.33
C VAL A 75 -8.91 -3.45 -6.64
N GLU A 76 -9.81 -4.45 -6.70
CA GLU A 76 -11.16 -4.39 -6.11
C GLU A 76 -11.16 -4.53 -4.58
N ASP A 77 -10.24 -5.34 -4.02
CA ASP A 77 -10.00 -5.50 -2.57
C ASP A 77 -9.44 -4.21 -1.95
N GLY A 78 -8.99 -3.28 -2.80
CA GLY A 78 -8.29 -2.07 -2.42
C GLY A 78 -6.81 -2.38 -2.25
N ARG A 79 -5.96 -1.75 -3.07
CA ARG A 79 -4.50 -1.88 -2.95
C ARG A 79 -4.10 -1.77 -1.47
N PRO A 80 -3.25 -2.66 -0.91
CA PRO A 80 -2.58 -2.36 0.34
C PRO A 80 -1.82 -1.07 0.08
N ASN A 81 -2.29 -0.02 0.73
CA ASN A 81 -2.05 1.37 0.44
C ASN A 81 -0.57 1.72 0.70
N THR A 82 0.33 1.40 -0.22
CA THR A 82 1.71 1.97 -0.23
C THR A 82 1.75 3.29 -0.99
N THR A 83 0.65 3.68 -1.64
CA THR A 83 0.41 5.09 -1.89
C THR A 83 -0.22 5.65 -0.63
N GLU A 84 0.46 6.51 0.09
CA GLU A 84 -0.16 7.42 1.05
C GLU A 84 -1.23 8.29 0.35
N LYS A 85 -2.36 7.71 -0.07
CA LYS A 85 -3.61 8.45 -0.16
C LYS A 85 -4.00 8.74 1.27
N ASP A 86 -3.32 9.71 1.84
CA ASP A 86 -3.95 10.82 2.53
C ASP A 86 -5.23 10.40 3.27
N ASP A 87 -5.05 9.70 4.39
CA ASP A 87 -5.86 9.92 5.58
C ASP A 87 -5.59 11.35 6.16
N ARG A 88 -5.05 12.30 5.38
CA ARG A 88 -5.03 13.72 5.73
C ARG A 88 -6.36 14.33 5.29
N ARG A 89 -7.44 13.81 5.90
CA ARG A 89 -8.69 14.57 6.01
C ARG A 89 -8.32 16.02 6.28
N SER A 90 -8.87 16.95 5.49
CA SER A 90 -8.52 18.37 5.63
C SER A 90 -8.64 18.78 7.10
N PHE A 91 -7.78 19.67 7.59
CA PHE A 91 -7.85 20.15 8.97
C PHE A 91 -9.27 20.57 9.37
N ALA A 92 -10.03 21.14 8.41
CA ALA A 92 -11.44 21.48 8.60
C ALA A 92 -12.34 20.26 8.86
N GLU A 93 -12.13 19.16 8.14
CA GLU A 93 -12.85 17.90 8.34
C GLU A 93 -12.45 17.22 9.67
N ILE A 94 -11.17 17.29 10.04
CA ILE A 94 -10.69 16.81 11.34
C ILE A 94 -11.35 17.60 12.47
N CYS A 95 -11.41 18.93 12.36
CA CYS A 95 -12.12 19.77 13.33
C CYS A 95 -13.62 19.42 13.39
N ASP A 96 -14.30 19.21 12.26
CA ASP A 96 -15.71 18.83 12.23
C ASP A 96 -15.95 17.50 12.96
N MET A 97 -15.09 16.50 12.75
CA MET A 97 -15.20 15.22 13.44
C MET A 97 -15.00 15.34 14.95
N VAL A 98 -14.03 16.15 15.40
CA VAL A 98 -13.77 16.39 16.82
C VAL A 98 -14.95 17.12 17.47
N VAL A 99 -15.51 18.13 16.79
CA VAL A 99 -16.66 18.91 17.30
C VAL A 99 -17.95 18.09 17.29
N CYS A 100 -18.18 17.29 16.24
CA CYS A 100 -19.35 16.42 16.12
C CYS A 100 -19.23 15.11 16.90
N GLY A 101 -18.09 14.84 17.55
CA GLY A 101 -17.84 13.59 18.29
C GLY A 101 -17.83 12.34 17.41
N ARG A 102 -17.49 12.47 16.12
CA ARG A 102 -17.37 11.32 15.23
C ARG A 102 -16.07 10.56 15.56
N PRO A 103 -16.07 9.21 15.55
CA PRO A 103 -14.88 8.43 15.84
C PRO A 103 -13.80 8.72 14.80
N VAL A 104 -12.60 9.06 15.26
CA VAL A 104 -11.44 9.24 14.39
C VAL A 104 -11.02 7.85 13.88
N PRO A 105 -10.92 7.63 12.57
CA PRO A 105 -10.46 6.34 12.05
C PRO A 105 -9.05 6.02 12.58
N GLY A 106 -8.82 4.78 13.00
CA GLY A 106 -7.48 4.28 13.37
C GLY A 106 -7.03 4.51 14.81
N ILE A 107 -7.78 5.22 15.66
CA ILE A 107 -7.45 5.31 17.10
C ILE A 107 -7.97 4.09 17.85
N LYS A 108 -7.13 3.53 18.73
CA LYS A 108 -7.54 2.48 19.67
C LYS A 108 -8.25 3.13 20.85
N GLU A 109 -9.44 2.65 21.20
CA GLU A 109 -10.15 3.08 22.40
C GLU A 109 -9.30 2.78 23.63
N ILE A 110 -8.95 3.82 24.38
CA ILE A 110 -8.28 3.68 25.67
C ILE A 110 -9.38 3.44 26.69
N PRO A 111 -9.44 2.25 27.32
CA PRO A 111 -10.42 2.04 28.37
C PRO A 111 -10.14 3.00 29.53
N ASP A 112 -11.20 3.56 30.12
CA ASP A 112 -11.14 4.46 31.29
C ASP A 112 -10.62 3.75 32.56
N THR A 113 -10.27 2.46 32.44
CA THR A 113 -9.74 1.66 33.52
C THR A 113 -8.21 1.72 33.54
N VAL A 114 -7.68 2.19 34.66
CA VAL A 114 -6.29 1.91 35.00
C VAL A 114 -6.18 0.38 35.13
N LEU A 115 -5.33 -0.26 34.31
CA LEU A 115 -5.01 -1.68 34.44
C LEU A 115 -4.26 -1.89 35.76
N VAL A 116 -5.00 -2.04 36.85
CA VAL A 116 -4.49 -2.32 38.18
C VAL A 116 -3.68 -3.62 38.12
N GLY A 117 -2.39 -3.54 38.44
CA GLY A 117 -1.49 -4.69 38.50
C GLY A 117 -0.55 -4.92 37.30
N LYS A 118 -0.61 -4.10 36.24
CA LYS A 118 0.40 -4.11 35.14
C LYS A 118 1.36 -2.92 35.16
N ALA A 119 1.45 -2.18 36.27
CA ALA A 119 2.50 -1.19 36.44
C ALA A 119 3.85 -1.93 36.44
N SER A 120 4.65 -1.72 35.40
CA SER A 120 6.05 -2.14 35.43
C SER A 120 6.77 -1.30 36.49
N GLU A 121 7.35 -1.96 37.49
CA GLU A 121 8.22 -1.28 38.44
C GLU A 121 9.41 -0.70 37.67
N SER A 122 9.64 0.61 37.83
CA SER A 122 10.74 1.31 37.16
C SER A 122 12.08 0.82 37.73
N ARG A 123 12.66 -0.23 37.15
CA ARG A 123 14.00 -0.75 37.49
C ARG A 123 15.14 -0.10 36.70
N ALA A 124 14.85 1.02 36.03
CA ALA A 124 15.85 1.76 35.28
C ALA A 124 16.71 2.60 36.23
N GLU A 125 18.03 2.45 36.13
CA GLU A 125 18.99 3.25 36.87
C GLU A 125 18.84 4.73 36.47
N LYS A 126 18.58 5.61 37.45
CA LYS A 126 18.41 7.05 37.20
C LYS A 126 19.75 7.63 36.74
N ARG A 127 19.97 7.66 35.42
CA ARG A 127 21.12 8.35 34.84
C ARG A 127 20.99 9.83 35.14
N ARG A 128 22.01 10.36 35.81
CA ARG A 128 22.03 11.76 36.15
C ARG A 128 22.18 12.59 34.88
N LYS A 129 21.37 13.63 34.79
CA LYS A 129 21.47 14.56 33.68
C LYS A 129 22.81 15.30 33.80
N PRO A 130 23.52 15.58 32.70
CA PRO A 130 24.88 16.14 32.75
C PRO A 130 25.03 17.47 33.49
N TRP A 131 23.94 18.13 33.86
CA TRP A 131 23.90 19.37 34.63
C TRP A 131 23.60 19.19 36.13
N GLU A 132 23.41 17.96 36.60
CA GLU A 132 23.26 17.65 38.03
C GLU A 132 24.61 17.76 38.74
N LYS A 133 25.00 19.01 39.05
CA LYS A 133 26.15 19.32 39.91
C LYS A 133 25.95 18.64 41.27
N THR A 134 26.87 17.76 41.64
CA THR A 134 26.94 17.13 42.97
C THR A 134 26.95 18.22 44.03
N GLN A 135 25.84 18.42 44.74
CA GLN A 135 25.87 19.24 45.95
C GLN A 135 26.71 18.46 46.98
N PRO A 136 27.75 19.06 47.59
CA PRO A 136 28.51 18.38 48.62
C PRO A 136 27.58 18.09 49.79
N VAL A 137 27.54 16.82 50.21
CA VAL A 137 26.92 16.41 51.47
C VAL A 137 27.64 17.16 52.60
N THR A 138 26.88 17.91 53.40
CA THR A 138 27.35 18.49 54.66
C THR A 138 27.19 17.46 55.76
#